data_AF-A0A497SAX1-F1
#
_entry.id   AF-A0A497SAX1-F1
#
_cell.length_a   1.000
_cell.length_b   1.000
_cell.length_c   1.000
_cell.angle_alpha   90.00
_cell.angle_beta   90.00
_cell.angle_gamma   90.00
#
_symmetry.space_group_name_H-M   'P 1'
#
loop_
_entity.id
_entity.type
_entity.pdbx_description
1 polymer ?
#
loop_
_entity_poly.entity_id
_entity_poly.type
_entity_poly.pdbx_seq_one_letter_code
_entity_poly.pdbx_strand_id
1 'polypeptide(L)'
;MKAVNSSFRVHCIVEYVKQQCGFPFDVLDVSEDLDAILFFFGFSVELDRYERWLLKQEFEKLAEEAELGEASRCFSRDELELWL
;
A
#
# COMPACT_ATOMS: atom_id res chain seq x y z
N MET A 1 -25.51 13.08 -2.14
CA MET A 1 -25.06 11.99 -1.25
C MET A 1 -24.27 10.91 -2.03
N LYS A 2 -23.17 11.26 -2.70
CA LYS A 2 -22.31 10.28 -3.42
C LYS A 2 -20.95 10.04 -2.74
N ALA A 3 -20.36 11.07 -2.12
CA ALA A 3 -19.02 11.02 -1.53
C ALA A 3 -18.84 10.00 -0.38
N VAL A 4 -19.89 9.74 0.41
CA VAL A 4 -19.80 8.82 1.57
C VAL A 4 -19.55 7.38 1.14
N ASN A 5 -20.04 6.98 -0.04
CA ASN A 5 -19.93 5.60 -0.51
C ASN A 5 -18.57 5.31 -1.16
N SER A 6 -17.99 6.31 -1.83
CA SER A 6 -16.67 6.23 -2.47
C SER A 6 -15.56 6.01 -1.45
N SER A 7 -15.57 6.75 -0.33
CA SER A 7 -14.57 6.58 0.73
C SER A 7 -14.68 5.23 1.44
N PHE A 8 -15.89 4.67 1.56
CA PHE A 8 -16.08 3.35 2.17
C PHE A 8 -15.50 2.23 1.30
N ARG A 9 -15.70 2.27 -0.02
CA ARG A 9 -15.11 1.30 -0.95
C ARG A 9 -13.59 1.31 -0.90
N VAL A 10 -12.98 2.50 -0.98
CA VAL A 10 -11.52 2.66 -0.87
C VAL A 10 -11.02 2.10 0.45
N HIS A 11 -11.70 2.43 1.56
CA HIS A 11 -11.35 1.90 2.88
C HIS A 11 -11.37 0.37 2.91
N CYS A 12 -12.40 -0.28 2.36
CA CYS A 12 -12.46 -1.75 2.29
C CYS A 12 -11.30 -2.36 1.50
N ILE A 13 -10.90 -1.74 0.38
CA ILE A 13 -9.78 -2.21 -0.44
C ILE A 13 -8.47 -2.09 0.36
N VAL A 14 -8.22 -0.92 0.97
CA VAL A 14 -7.02 -0.66 1.75
C VAL A 14 -6.90 -1.64 2.94
N GLU A 15 -7.98 -1.84 3.69
CA GLU A 15 -7.98 -2.77 4.82
C GLU A 15 -7.79 -4.22 4.39
N TYR A 16 -8.34 -4.63 3.25
CA TYR A 16 -8.09 -5.96 2.69
C TYR A 16 -6.61 -6.15 2.35
N VAL A 17 -5.98 -5.15 1.73
CA VAL A 17 -4.55 -5.17 1.37
C VAL A 17 -3.67 -5.25 2.61
N LYS A 18 -3.97 -4.46 3.65
CA LYS A 18 -3.24 -4.49 4.94
C LYS A 18 -3.30 -5.86 5.64
N GLN A 19 -4.36 -6.62 5.43
CA GLN A 19 -4.50 -7.97 5.99
C GLN A 19 -3.72 -9.04 5.21
N GLN A 20 -3.23 -8.72 4.00
CA GLN A 20 -2.34 -9.61 3.26
C GLN A 20 -0.95 -9.62 3.89
N CYS A 21 -0.15 -10.64 3.58
CA CYS A 21 1.21 -10.81 4.11
C CYS A 21 2.24 -9.82 3.52
N GLY A 22 1.89 -8.54 3.39
CA GLY A 22 2.76 -7.46 2.93
C GLY A 22 2.23 -6.70 1.72
N PHE A 23 2.88 -5.56 1.45
CA PHE A 23 2.64 -4.72 0.28
C PHE A 23 3.93 -4.72 -0.57
N PRO A 24 4.05 -5.61 -1.57
CA PRO A 24 5.30 -5.84 -2.30
C PRO A 24 5.50 -4.84 -3.45
N PHE A 25 5.11 -3.59 -3.24
CA PHE A 25 5.17 -2.52 -4.23
C PHE A 25 5.78 -1.28 -3.59
N ASP A 26 6.58 -0.55 -4.37
CA ASP A 26 7.13 0.73 -3.93
C ASP A 26 6.23 1.92 -4.34
N VAL A 27 6.64 3.13 -3.96
CA VAL A 27 5.90 4.36 -4.28
C VAL A 27 5.84 4.61 -5.79
N LEU A 28 6.86 4.21 -6.55
CA LEU A 28 6.90 4.38 -8.00
C LEU A 28 5.92 3.43 -8.68
N ASP A 29 5.84 2.17 -8.25
CA ASP A 29 4.87 1.18 -8.73
C ASP A 29 3.44 1.71 -8.58
N VAL A 30 3.11 2.24 -7.39
CA VAL A 30 1.80 2.85 -7.11
C VAL A 30 1.57 4.09 -7.97
N SER A 31 2.64 4.82 -8.30
CA SER A 31 2.56 5.99 -9.17
C SER A 31 2.21 5.65 -10.61
N GLU A 32 2.85 4.61 -11.13
CA GLU A 32 2.81 4.23 -12.54
C GLU A 32 1.57 3.41 -12.90
N ASP A 33 1.22 2.39 -12.10
CA ASP A 33 0.17 1.44 -12.46
C ASP A 33 -0.65 0.91 -11.28
N LEU A 34 -1.57 1.74 -10.80
CA LEU A 34 -2.54 1.36 -9.77
C LEU A 34 -3.44 0.19 -10.19
N ASP A 35 -3.74 0.06 -11.49
CA ASP A 35 -4.65 -0.97 -12.00
C ASP A 35 -3.97 -2.36 -11.94
N ALA A 36 -2.68 -2.45 -12.23
CA ALA A 36 -1.89 -3.67 -12.03
C ALA A 36 -1.82 -4.10 -10.56
N ILE A 37 -1.65 -3.15 -9.63
CA ILE A 37 -1.64 -3.42 -8.18
C ILE A 37 -3.00 -3.96 -7.72
N LEU A 38 -4.08 -3.31 -8.15
CA LEU A 38 -5.43 -3.78 -7.86
C LEU A 38 -5.65 -5.21 -8.39
N PHE A 39 -5.20 -5.48 -9.62
CA PHE A 39 -5.30 -6.80 -10.22
C PHE A 39 -4.49 -7.86 -9.46
N PHE A 40 -3.29 -7.52 -8.97
CA PHE A 40 -2.48 -8.41 -8.13
C PHE A 40 -3.22 -8.85 -6.87
N PHE A 41 -3.96 -7.95 -6.23
CA PHE A 41 -4.79 -8.26 -5.06
C PHE A 41 -6.15 -8.90 -5.42
N GLY A 42 -6.40 -9.18 -6.70
CA GLY A 42 -7.62 -9.82 -7.18
C GLY A 42 -8.80 -8.87 -7.37
N PHE A 43 -8.58 -7.56 -7.38
CA PHE A 43 -9.62 -6.57 -7.64
C PHE A 43 -9.73 -6.26 -9.13
N SER A 44 -10.94 -6.42 -9.67
CA SER A 44 -11.33 -5.91 -10.98
C SER A 44 -12.48 -4.93 -10.78
N VAL A 45 -12.16 -3.74 -10.26
CA VAL A 45 -13.15 -2.72 -9.88
C VAL A 45 -12.99 -1.47 -10.72
N GLU A 46 -14.10 -0.91 -11.18
CA GLU A 46 -14.11 0.44 -11.73
C GLU A 46 -14.13 1.45 -10.58
N LEU A 47 -13.07 2.26 -10.51
CA LEU A 47 -12.91 3.36 -9.57
C LEU A 47 -13.04 4.68 -10.31
N ASP A 48 -13.81 5.60 -9.74
CA ASP A 48 -13.88 6.97 -10.25
C ASP A 48 -12.58 7.74 -9.99
N ARG A 49 -12.45 8.95 -10.56
CA ARG A 49 -11.23 9.77 -10.43
C ARG A 49 -10.87 10.08 -8.97
N TYR A 50 -11.87 10.28 -8.11
CA TYR A 50 -11.66 10.61 -6.70
C TYR A 50 -11.26 9.36 -5.91
N GLU A 51 -11.91 8.23 -6.15
CA GLU A 51 -11.55 6.94 -5.57
C GLU A 51 -10.13 6.52 -5.95
N ARG A 52 -9.75 6.66 -7.24
CA ARG A 52 -8.39 6.39 -7.71
C ARG A 52 -7.36 7.27 -7.01
N TRP A 53 -7.63 8.57 -6.89
CA TRP A 53 -6.73 9.50 -6.21
C TRP A 53 -6.56 9.15 -4.72
N LEU A 54 -7.66 8.85 -4.01
CA LEU A 54 -7.61 8.44 -2.60
C LEU A 54 -6.85 7.13 -2.43
N LEU A 55 -7.16 6.13 -3.24
CA LEU A 55 -6.54 4.81 -3.12
C LEU A 55 -5.03 4.89 -3.39
N LYS A 56 -4.64 5.70 -4.38
CA LYS A 56 -3.23 5.96 -4.69
C LYS A 56 -2.49 6.53 -3.49
N GLN A 57 -3.03 7.55 -2.82
CA GLN A 57 -2.40 8.10 -1.61
C GLN A 57 -2.27 7.08 -0.47
N GLU A 58 -3.28 6.23 -0.28
CA GLU A 58 -3.22 5.21 0.78
C GLU A 58 -2.21 4.11 0.46
N PHE A 59 -2.09 3.72 -0.81
CA PHE A 59 -1.09 2.74 -1.25
C PHE A 59 0.34 3.29 -1.23
N GLU A 60 0.55 4.56 -1.57
CA GLU A 60 1.85 5.22 -1.43
C GLU A 60 2.32 5.20 0.03
N LYS A 61 1.43 5.49 0.99
CA LYS A 61 1.76 5.37 2.44
C LYS A 61 2.10 3.94 2.84
N LEU A 62 1.37 2.94 2.34
CA LEU A 62 1.67 1.54 2.63
C LEU A 62 3.03 1.11 2.07
N ALA A 63 3.41 1.59 0.89
CA ALA A 63 4.73 1.38 0.31
C ALA A 63 5.83 2.01 1.18
N GLU A 64 5.65 3.28 1.59
CA GLU A 64 6.60 3.97 2.48
C GLU A 64 6.75 3.25 3.83
N GLU A 65 5.64 2.80 4.43
CA GLU A 65 5.65 2.06 5.69
C GLU A 65 6.35 0.69 5.55
N ALA A 66 6.16 0.01 4.43
CA ALA A 66 6.83 -1.26 4.15
C ALA A 66 8.36 -1.07 4.03
N GLU A 67 8.81 -0.06 3.29
CA GLU A 67 10.23 0.27 3.13
C GLU A 67 10.89 0.64 4.48
N LEU A 68 10.21 1.47 5.28
CA LEU A 68 10.69 1.85 6.62
C LEU A 68 10.72 0.66 7.59
N GLY A 69 9.76 -0.25 7.49
CA GLY A 69 9.70 -1.48 8.27
C GLY A 69 10.84 -2.44 7.95
N GLU A 70 11.24 -2.55 6.69
CA GLU A 70 12.41 -3.31 6.25
C GLU A 70 13.71 -2.66 6.72
N ALA A 71 13.84 -1.34 6.58
CA ALA A 71 14.99 -0.59 7.08
C ALA A 71 15.19 -0.79 8.60
N SER A 72 14.11 -0.70 9.39
CA SER A 72 14.17 -0.93 10.85
C SER A 72 14.65 -2.35 11.21
N ARG A 73 14.36 -3.36 10.38
CA ARG A 73 14.85 -4.74 10.62
C ARG A 73 16.34 -4.88 10.32
N CYS A 74 16.87 -4.16 9.33
CA CYS A 74 18.32 -4.17 9.06
C CYS A 74 19.14 -3.54 10.20
N PHE A 75 18.69 -2.42 10.77
CA PHE A 75 19.41 -1.79 11.89
C PHE A 75 19.49 -2.67 13.15
N SER A 76 18.51 -3.55 13.37
CA SER A 76 18.53 -4.48 14.51
C SER A 76 19.50 -5.67 14.36
N ARG A 77 20.03 -5.90 13.16
CA ARG A 77 20.95 -7.02 12.88
C ARG A 77 22.41 -6.58 12.86
N ASP A 78 22.71 -5.39 12.34
CA ASP A 78 24.09 -4.94 12.16
C ASP A 78 24.74 -4.39 13.45
N GLU A 79 23.96 -3.99 14.47
CA GLU A 79 24.54 -3.56 15.76
C GLU A 79 24.99 -4.72 16.68
N LEU A 80 24.63 -5.97 16.38
CA LEU A 80 25.07 -7.13 17.16
C LEU A 80 26.37 -7.77 16.63
N GLU A 81 26.80 -7.45 15.40
CA GLU A 81 28.05 -7.97 14.85
C GLU A 81 29.28 -7.08 15.14
N LEU A 82 29.09 -5.87 15.68
CA LEU A 82 30.19 -4.98 16.09
C LEU A 82 30.65 -5.16 17.56
N TRP A 83 30.04 -6.10 18.29
CA TRP A 83 30.39 -6.44 19.68
C TRP A 83 30.69 -7.92 19.91
N LEU A 84 30.95 -8.69 18.85
CA LEU A 84 31.48 -10.07 18.89
C LEU A 84 32.81 -10.15 18.15
#